data_AF-A0AAV5EFE4-F1
#
_entry.id   AF-A0AAV5EFE4-F1
#
_cell.length_a   1.000
_cell.length_b   1.000
_cell.length_c   1.000
_cell.angle_alpha   90.00
_cell.angle_beta   90.00
_cell.angle_gamma   90.00
#
_symmetry.space_group_name_H-M   'P 1'
#
loop_
_entity.id
_entity.type
_entity.pdbx_description
1 polymer ?
#
loop_
_entity_poly.entity_id
_entity_poly.type
_entity_poly.pdbx_seq_one_letter_code
_entity_poly.pdbx_strand_id
1 'polypeptide(L)'
;MRQRVRLRNSDPCSSHSPACPGRPVSPSVQRRLRARRLRLQNPDPPPPPRLGRPLPTMAGRPRPQPQQHSPSASTRRRERWLVVLGVALHAVYMLSIFDIYFKSPIVHGMAPVPPRLSAPPAKRLVLLVADGLRADKFYEPDGRGRYRAPFLRGVIQEKGRWGVSHARPPTESRPGHVSIIAGFYEDPSAVTKGWKANPVEFDSVFNQSRHTISFGSPDIVPIFCSSLPHSTWGTYPHEYEDFATGPLILQFIFFLGHVFFTLLEALIADASFLDHWSFDQFQGLLNRSFDDVKLRQLLLQDKLVIFLHLLGCDTNGHAHRPYSDIYLNNVKVVDQIAESVYNLMESYFKDNQTAYVFTADHGMSDKGSHGDGHPSNTDTPLVVWGAGVRSPKFLTYTEKPDDGFRFVDDHKHDTPTPQDWALEGFERVDVNQADSSSNVYTCGFAMPDEFCGELTYSLFEIKQGQTVAADEVEAVLANTKQILNQFLRKSVLNQIEDLISAKDYETALKHSEELRDGSCWSSLFPNI
;
A
#
# COMPACT_ATOMS: atom_id res chain seq x y z
N MET A 1 -6.52 11.71 39.21
CA MET A 1 -6.65 13.15 39.46
C MET A 1 -6.19 13.92 38.22
N ARG A 2 -7.13 14.25 37.32
CA ARG A 2 -7.15 15.41 36.37
C ARG A 2 -8.35 15.20 35.44
N GLN A 3 -9.36 16.03 35.66
CA GLN A 3 -10.64 16.08 34.95
C GLN A 3 -10.48 16.68 33.55
N ARG A 4 -11.22 16.18 32.56
CA ARG A 4 -11.57 16.94 31.34
C ARG A 4 -13.06 17.26 31.35
N VAL A 5 -13.34 18.55 31.19
CA VAL A 5 -14.65 19.18 31.14
C VAL A 5 -15.33 18.84 29.82
N ARG A 6 -16.52 18.21 29.87
CA ARG A 6 -17.49 18.14 28.77
C ARG A 6 -18.44 19.33 28.91
N LEU A 7 -18.55 20.15 27.87
CA LEU A 7 -19.68 21.07 27.72
C LEU A 7 -20.75 20.39 26.87
N ARG A 8 -21.85 20.01 27.54
CA ARG A 8 -23.16 19.76 26.92
C ARG A 8 -23.74 21.10 26.52
N ASN A 9 -24.46 21.14 25.39
CA ASN A 9 -25.65 21.97 25.31
C ASN A 9 -26.78 21.19 24.62
N SER A 10 -27.95 21.42 25.18
CA SER A 10 -29.22 20.72 25.10
C SER A 10 -30.07 21.15 23.89
N ASP A 11 -30.84 20.19 23.36
CA ASP A 11 -32.07 20.44 22.58
C ASP A 11 -33.16 21.12 23.46
N PRO A 12 -34.26 21.66 22.88
CA PRO A 12 -35.40 20.78 22.58
C PRO A 12 -36.27 21.13 21.33
N CYS A 13 -36.82 20.06 20.76
CA CYS A 13 -38.20 19.86 20.26
C CYS A 13 -38.77 20.60 19.02
N SER A 14 -38.91 19.79 17.96
CA SER A 14 -40.14 19.39 17.22
C SER A 14 -41.12 20.41 16.59
N SER A 15 -41.34 20.27 15.28
CA SER A 15 -42.68 20.02 14.67
C SER A 15 -42.61 19.81 13.14
N HIS A 16 -43.62 19.11 12.64
CA HIS A 16 -43.73 18.39 11.37
C HIS A 16 -44.21 19.21 10.13
N SER A 17 -43.83 18.71 8.94
CA SER A 17 -44.57 18.68 7.64
C SER A 17 -44.46 19.89 6.66
N PRO A 18 -44.82 19.74 5.37
CA PRO A 18 -43.94 19.25 4.30
C PRO A 18 -43.75 20.27 3.15
N ALA A 19 -42.77 20.01 2.28
CA ALA A 19 -42.40 20.85 1.14
C ALA A 19 -43.49 20.99 0.06
N CYS A 20 -43.65 22.21 -0.46
CA CYS A 20 -44.24 22.50 -1.78
C CYS A 20 -43.13 23.05 -2.71
N PRO A 21 -43.16 22.73 -4.02
CA PRO A 21 -42.08 23.10 -4.94
C PRO A 21 -42.22 24.56 -5.41
N GLY A 22 -41.15 25.34 -5.23
CA GLY A 22 -41.06 26.73 -5.67
C GLY A 22 -40.87 26.87 -7.19
N ARG A 23 -41.63 27.81 -7.78
CA ARG A 23 -41.55 28.23 -9.19
C ARG A 23 -40.17 28.83 -9.55
N PRO A 24 -39.73 28.74 -10.82
CA PRO A 24 -38.48 29.34 -11.26
C PRO A 24 -38.54 30.87 -11.28
N VAL A 25 -37.50 31.51 -10.73
CA VAL A 25 -37.33 32.97 -10.72
C VAL A 25 -36.77 33.44 -12.07
N SER A 26 -37.38 34.47 -12.65
CA SER A 26 -37.02 35.01 -13.97
C SER A 26 -35.58 35.55 -14.05
N PRO A 27 -34.86 35.37 -15.19
CA PRO A 27 -33.47 35.83 -15.41
C PRO A 27 -33.22 37.34 -15.18
N SER A 28 -34.26 38.15 -15.16
CA SER A 28 -34.17 39.61 -14.95
C SER A 28 -33.87 40.00 -13.49
N VAL A 29 -34.19 39.14 -12.52
CA VAL A 29 -33.96 39.40 -11.08
C VAL A 29 -32.52 39.03 -10.67
N GLN A 30 -31.95 37.97 -11.25
CA GLN A 30 -30.55 37.58 -11.00
C GLN A 30 -29.54 38.61 -11.55
N ARG A 31 -29.85 39.28 -12.67
CA ARG A 31 -29.01 40.37 -13.21
C ARG A 31 -28.96 41.60 -12.29
N ARG A 32 -30.06 41.96 -11.63
CA ARG A 32 -30.09 43.11 -10.70
C ARG A 32 -29.32 42.86 -9.40
N LEU A 33 -29.28 41.62 -8.92
CA LEU A 33 -28.52 41.26 -7.71
C LEU A 33 -27.00 41.20 -7.96
N ARG A 34 -26.55 40.78 -9.15
CA ARG A 34 -25.12 40.85 -9.55
C ARG A 34 -24.63 42.29 -9.73
N ALA A 35 -25.44 43.18 -10.31
CA ALA A 35 -25.06 44.59 -10.51
C ALA A 35 -24.93 45.37 -9.18
N ARG A 36 -25.71 45.01 -8.15
CA ARG A 36 -25.65 45.66 -6.83
C ARG A 36 -24.44 45.21 -5.99
N ARG A 37 -23.92 43.99 -6.21
CA ARG A 37 -22.75 43.46 -5.51
C ARG A 37 -21.43 44.01 -6.05
N LEU A 38 -21.35 44.30 -7.36
CA LEU A 38 -20.18 44.90 -7.99
C LEU A 38 -19.97 46.39 -7.63
N ARG A 39 -21.05 47.12 -7.30
CA ARG A 39 -20.98 48.56 -6.92
C ARG A 39 -20.56 48.82 -5.48
N LEU A 40 -20.49 47.80 -4.63
CA LEU A 40 -20.09 47.92 -3.23
C LEU A 40 -18.60 47.59 -3.00
N GLN A 41 -17.91 47.05 -4.01
CA GLN A 41 -16.49 46.68 -3.91
C GLN A 41 -15.52 47.72 -4.51
N ASN A 42 -16.00 48.70 -5.26
CA ASN A 42 -15.19 49.80 -5.82
C ASN A 42 -15.99 51.10 -5.83
N PRO A 43 -15.83 51.99 -4.83
CA PRO A 43 -16.39 53.34 -4.91
C PRO A 43 -15.58 54.19 -5.91
N ASP A 44 -16.28 55.01 -6.70
CA ASP A 44 -15.65 55.95 -7.64
C ASP A 44 -14.77 56.97 -6.89
N PRO A 45 -13.62 57.38 -7.45
CA PRO A 45 -12.78 58.40 -6.84
C PRO A 45 -13.48 59.78 -6.86
N PRO A 46 -13.23 60.64 -5.86
CA PRO A 46 -13.84 61.97 -5.80
C PRO A 46 -13.36 62.87 -6.95
N PRO A 47 -14.16 63.86 -7.37
CA PRO A 47 -13.79 64.77 -8.45
C PRO A 47 -12.60 65.65 -8.05
N PRO A 48 -11.76 66.06 -9.03
CA PRO A 48 -10.60 66.90 -8.76
C PRO A 48 -11.02 68.29 -8.25
N PRO A 49 -10.23 68.92 -7.37
CA PRO A 49 -10.53 70.25 -6.86
C PRO A 49 -10.45 71.31 -7.97
N ARG A 50 -11.35 72.29 -7.91
CA ARG A 50 -11.37 73.45 -8.80
C ARG A 50 -10.09 74.28 -8.61
N LEU A 51 -9.41 74.56 -9.72
CA LEU A 51 -8.24 75.46 -9.80
C LEU A 51 -8.63 76.87 -9.34
N GLY A 52 -8.19 77.24 -8.13
CA GLY A 52 -8.14 78.63 -7.67
C GLY A 52 -6.91 79.35 -8.25
N ARG A 53 -7.08 80.63 -8.59
CA ARG A 53 -6.05 81.53 -9.14
C ARG A 53 -4.79 81.58 -8.25
N PRO A 54 -3.59 81.77 -8.82
CA PRO A 54 -2.35 81.83 -8.05
C PRO A 54 -2.21 83.17 -7.30
N LEU A 55 -1.91 83.08 -6.00
CA LEU A 55 -1.37 84.18 -5.20
C LEU A 55 0.17 84.21 -5.36
N PRO A 56 0.81 85.39 -5.29
CA PRO A 56 2.22 85.55 -5.59
C PRO A 56 3.11 84.88 -4.54
N THR A 57 4.16 84.25 -5.05
CA THR A 57 5.21 83.52 -4.34
C THR A 57 6.01 84.41 -3.39
N MET A 58 5.89 84.16 -2.08
CA MET A 58 6.89 84.56 -1.09
C MET A 58 7.91 83.41 -0.96
N ALA A 59 9.19 83.72 -1.21
CA ALA A 59 10.30 82.80 -1.12
C ALA A 59 10.48 82.28 0.32
N GLY A 60 9.98 81.07 0.60
CA GLY A 60 10.25 80.31 1.83
C GLY A 60 11.48 79.42 1.65
N ARG A 61 12.39 79.46 2.64
CA ARG A 61 13.64 78.68 2.73
C ARG A 61 13.45 77.18 2.40
N PRO A 62 14.45 76.51 1.79
CA PRO A 62 14.35 75.09 1.46
C PRO A 62 14.18 74.25 2.73
N ARG A 63 13.17 73.36 2.75
CA ARG A 63 13.06 72.28 3.75
C ARG A 63 14.23 71.31 3.54
N PRO A 64 14.91 70.85 4.59
CA PRO A 64 15.92 69.80 4.44
C PRO A 64 15.25 68.52 3.96
N GLN A 65 15.79 67.91 2.90
CA GLN A 65 15.39 66.57 2.47
C GLN A 65 15.68 65.57 3.59
N PRO A 66 14.81 64.58 3.84
CA PRO A 66 15.13 63.50 4.76
C PRO A 66 16.34 62.73 4.20
N GLN A 67 17.46 62.78 4.92
CA GLN A 67 18.63 61.96 4.59
C GLN A 67 18.21 60.49 4.65
N GLN A 68 18.21 59.80 3.51
CA GLN A 68 18.18 58.35 3.47
C GLN A 68 19.51 57.86 4.06
N HIS A 69 19.54 57.62 5.38
CA HIS A 69 20.66 56.96 6.02
C HIS A 69 20.78 55.54 5.45
N SER A 70 21.71 55.37 4.51
CA SER A 70 22.12 54.04 4.07
C SER A 70 22.64 53.28 5.30
N PRO A 71 22.16 52.05 5.57
CA PRO A 71 22.56 51.31 6.74
C PRO A 71 24.09 51.16 6.78
N SER A 72 24.68 51.44 7.95
CA SER A 72 26.12 51.37 8.14
C SER A 72 26.64 49.96 7.80
N ALA A 73 27.93 49.82 7.47
CA ALA A 73 28.52 48.51 7.18
C ALA A 73 28.32 47.50 8.33
N SER A 74 28.25 47.96 9.58
CA SER A 74 27.96 47.11 10.74
C SER A 74 26.49 46.69 10.80
N THR A 75 25.56 47.58 10.44
CA THR A 75 24.12 47.28 10.31
C THR A 75 23.89 46.23 9.23
N ARG A 76 24.47 46.40 8.04
CA ARG A 76 24.38 45.41 6.94
C ARG A 76 25.00 44.06 7.30
N ARG A 77 26.08 44.06 8.10
CA ARG A 77 26.70 42.83 8.62
C ARG A 77 25.75 42.12 9.60
N ARG A 78 25.12 42.86 10.53
CA ARG A 78 24.13 42.30 11.48
C ARG A 78 22.89 41.76 10.77
N GLU A 79 22.37 42.48 9.78
CA GLU A 79 21.24 42.03 8.95
C GLU A 79 21.58 40.73 8.22
N ARG A 80 22.75 40.64 7.59
CA ARG A 80 23.23 39.40 6.95
C ARG A 80 23.36 38.26 7.94
N TRP A 81 23.91 38.50 9.13
CA TRP A 81 24.00 37.49 10.18
C TRP A 81 22.63 36.98 10.64
N LEU A 82 21.65 37.86 10.80
CA LEU A 82 20.29 37.47 11.16
C LEU A 82 19.62 36.65 10.05
N VAL A 83 19.85 36.99 8.78
CA VAL A 83 19.37 36.19 7.64
C VAL A 83 20.03 34.83 7.61
N VAL A 84 21.35 34.75 7.77
CA VAL A 84 22.08 33.47 7.81
C VAL A 84 21.63 32.61 8.98
N LEU A 85 21.49 33.20 10.17
CA LEU A 85 20.97 32.49 11.35
C LEU A 85 19.52 32.03 11.12
N GLY A 86 18.69 32.86 10.52
CA GLY A 86 17.32 32.52 10.15
C GLY A 86 17.26 31.34 9.20
N VAL A 87 18.05 31.36 8.12
CA VAL A 87 18.16 30.25 7.16
C VAL A 87 18.67 28.99 7.85
N ALA A 88 19.73 29.09 8.65
CA ALA A 88 20.28 27.95 9.39
C ALA A 88 19.26 27.34 10.35
N LEU A 89 18.51 28.17 11.09
CA LEU A 89 17.45 27.71 12.00
C LEU A 89 16.33 26.98 11.24
N HIS A 90 15.87 27.53 10.12
CA HIS A 90 14.86 26.87 9.28
C HIS A 90 15.38 25.56 8.67
N ALA A 91 16.64 25.53 8.25
CA ALA A 91 17.27 24.31 7.77
C ALA A 91 17.32 23.24 8.88
N VAL A 92 17.69 23.61 10.11
CA VAL A 92 17.66 22.69 11.27
C VAL A 92 16.25 22.18 11.55
N TYR A 93 15.24 23.06 11.58
CA TYR A 93 13.85 22.62 11.77
C TYR A 93 13.37 21.70 10.65
N MET A 94 13.70 22.01 9.39
CA MET A 94 13.35 21.16 8.26
C MET A 94 14.03 19.79 8.34
N LEU A 95 15.31 19.73 8.71
CA LEU A 95 16.04 18.48 8.92
C LEU A 95 15.50 17.70 10.12
N SER A 96 15.06 18.36 11.20
CA SER A 96 14.46 17.68 12.36
C SER A 96 13.16 16.97 12.04
N ILE A 97 12.38 17.43 11.06
CA ILE A 97 11.19 16.72 10.60
C ILE A 97 11.59 15.35 10.02
N PHE A 98 12.67 15.30 9.24
CA PHE A 98 13.19 14.04 8.71
C PHE A 98 13.69 13.11 9.82
N ASP A 99 14.45 13.64 10.77
CA ASP A 99 14.98 12.87 11.90
C ASP A 99 13.88 12.30 12.81
N ILE A 100 12.82 13.09 13.08
CA ILE A 100 11.73 12.70 13.99
C ILE A 100 10.74 11.72 13.33
N TYR A 101 10.36 11.98 12.07
CA TYR A 101 9.27 11.24 11.42
C TYR A 101 9.73 10.13 10.48
N PHE A 102 11.00 10.13 10.05
CA PHE A 102 11.53 9.17 9.07
C PHE A 102 12.67 8.32 9.63
N LYS A 103 12.69 8.12 10.95
CA LYS A 103 13.55 7.13 11.61
C LYS A 103 13.02 5.73 11.35
N SER A 104 13.95 4.79 11.08
CA SER A 104 13.58 3.41 10.79
C SER A 104 12.95 2.70 11.99
N PRO A 105 11.78 2.05 11.84
CA PRO A 105 11.16 1.21 12.85
C PRO A 105 11.66 -0.24 12.79
N ILE A 106 12.50 -0.57 11.81
CA ILE A 106 13.07 -1.90 11.59
C ILE A 106 14.13 -2.16 12.67
N VAL A 107 14.08 -3.36 13.25
CA VAL A 107 15.01 -3.75 14.32
C VAL A 107 15.55 -5.14 14.03
N HIS A 108 16.87 -5.29 14.11
CA HIS A 108 17.53 -6.56 13.83
C HIS A 108 17.95 -7.33 15.08
N GLY A 109 18.35 -8.59 14.85
CA GLY A 109 18.90 -9.48 15.86
C GLY A 109 17.84 -10.23 16.67
N MET A 110 16.63 -10.33 16.12
CA MET A 110 15.63 -11.29 16.57
C MET A 110 15.89 -12.64 15.90
N ALA A 111 15.49 -13.73 16.54
CA ALA A 111 15.52 -15.05 15.92
C ALA A 111 14.13 -15.36 15.37
N PRO A 112 14.02 -15.89 14.13
CA PRO A 112 12.75 -16.33 13.59
C PRO A 112 12.14 -17.41 14.48
N VAL A 113 10.83 -17.35 14.72
CA VAL A 113 10.09 -18.38 15.46
C VAL A 113 9.39 -19.31 14.46
N PRO A 114 9.98 -20.46 14.10
CA PRO A 114 9.32 -21.41 13.21
C PRO A 114 8.12 -22.06 13.90
N PRO A 115 6.98 -22.20 13.20
CA PRO A 115 5.85 -22.96 13.71
C PRO A 115 6.23 -24.45 13.80
N ARG A 116 5.90 -25.10 14.92
CA ARG A 116 6.18 -26.53 15.13
C ARG A 116 5.06 -27.38 14.56
N LEU A 117 4.89 -27.30 13.25
CA LEU A 117 3.86 -28.07 12.55
C LEU A 117 4.30 -29.52 12.39
N SER A 118 3.36 -30.43 12.62
CA SER A 118 3.55 -31.87 12.39
C SER A 118 3.86 -32.17 10.92
N ALA A 119 3.14 -31.51 10.01
CA ALA A 119 3.40 -31.49 8.58
C ALA A 119 2.80 -30.21 7.95
N PRO A 120 3.59 -29.40 7.21
CA PRO A 120 3.04 -28.27 6.47
C PRO A 120 2.03 -28.72 5.40
N PRO A 121 0.85 -28.11 5.29
CA PRO A 121 -0.16 -28.53 4.32
C PRO A 121 0.24 -28.24 2.86
N ALA A 122 1.06 -27.22 2.61
CA ALA A 122 1.55 -26.82 1.31
C ALA A 122 3.08 -26.96 1.23
N LYS A 123 3.57 -27.29 0.04
CA LYS A 123 5.00 -27.24 -0.33
C LYS A 123 5.36 -25.98 -1.10
N ARG A 124 4.35 -25.34 -1.71
CA ARG A 124 4.49 -24.20 -2.60
C ARG A 124 3.50 -23.11 -2.25
N LEU A 125 3.97 -21.87 -2.28
CA LEU A 125 3.14 -20.68 -2.24
C LEU A 125 3.22 -19.97 -3.59
N VAL A 126 2.08 -19.77 -4.23
CA VAL A 126 1.93 -18.91 -5.42
C VAL A 126 1.31 -17.59 -4.97
N LEU A 127 2.05 -16.50 -5.16
CA LEU A 127 1.63 -15.15 -4.87
C LEU A 127 1.48 -14.38 -6.18
N LEU A 128 0.25 -14.01 -6.51
CA LEU A 128 -0.11 -13.19 -7.66
C LEU A 128 -0.50 -11.80 -7.15
N VAL A 129 0.27 -10.77 -7.51
CA VAL A 129 -0.02 -9.39 -7.12
C VAL A 129 -0.33 -8.58 -8.37
N ALA A 130 -1.60 -8.15 -8.50
CA ALA A 130 -2.07 -7.28 -9.56
C ALA A 130 -1.95 -5.82 -9.13
N ASP A 131 -0.82 -5.20 -9.45
CA ASP A 131 -0.44 -3.85 -9.04
C ASP A 131 -1.55 -2.84 -9.41
N GLY A 132 -1.92 -1.96 -8.47
CA GLY A 132 -2.94 -0.93 -8.67
C GLY A 132 -4.39 -1.44 -8.84
N LEU A 133 -4.69 -2.71 -8.56
CA LEU A 133 -6.04 -3.26 -8.68
C LEU A 133 -6.95 -2.88 -7.50
N ARG A 134 -8.02 -2.14 -7.79
CA ARG A 134 -9.04 -1.77 -6.78
C ARG A 134 -9.98 -2.93 -6.47
N ALA A 135 -10.32 -3.11 -5.18
CA ALA A 135 -11.29 -4.11 -4.75
C ALA A 135 -12.68 -3.93 -5.39
N ASP A 136 -13.19 -2.71 -5.48
CA ASP A 136 -14.51 -2.43 -6.05
C ASP A 136 -14.59 -2.84 -7.53
N LYS A 137 -13.55 -2.55 -8.32
CA LYS A 137 -13.48 -2.90 -9.76
C LYS A 137 -13.30 -4.39 -10.01
N PHE A 138 -12.67 -5.08 -9.08
CA PHE A 138 -12.53 -6.52 -9.12
C PHE A 138 -13.86 -7.24 -8.85
N TYR A 139 -14.59 -6.82 -7.81
CA TYR A 139 -15.81 -7.51 -7.37
C TYR A 139 -17.10 -7.05 -8.08
N GLU A 140 -17.17 -5.81 -8.57
CA GLU A 140 -18.38 -5.29 -9.24
C GLU A 140 -18.62 -5.97 -10.61
N PRO A 141 -19.88 -6.16 -11.02
CA PRO A 141 -20.21 -6.63 -12.35
C PRO A 141 -20.02 -5.51 -13.40
N ASP A 142 -20.00 -5.89 -14.67
CA ASP A 142 -20.15 -4.96 -15.78
C ASP A 142 -21.61 -4.50 -15.92
N GLY A 143 -21.86 -3.53 -16.82
CA GLY A 143 -23.22 -3.02 -17.08
C GLY A 143 -24.22 -4.06 -17.62
N ARG A 144 -23.78 -5.29 -17.91
CA ARG A 144 -24.63 -6.43 -18.33
C ARG A 144 -24.78 -7.48 -17.22
N GLY A 145 -24.28 -7.21 -16.02
CA GLY A 145 -24.33 -8.14 -14.89
C GLY A 145 -23.27 -9.25 -14.94
N ARG A 146 -22.24 -9.14 -15.79
CA ARG A 146 -21.17 -10.14 -15.89
C ARG A 146 -19.97 -9.72 -15.06
N TYR A 147 -19.39 -10.64 -14.30
CA TYR A 147 -18.19 -10.38 -13.51
C TYR A 147 -16.93 -10.46 -14.38
N ARG A 148 -15.97 -9.58 -14.12
CA ARG A 148 -14.72 -9.49 -14.90
C ARG A 148 -13.70 -10.56 -14.53
N ALA A 149 -13.75 -11.07 -13.30
CA ALA A 149 -12.90 -12.13 -12.81
C ALA A 149 -13.68 -13.44 -12.55
N PRO A 150 -14.23 -14.10 -13.59
CA PRO A 150 -15.05 -15.30 -13.41
C PRO A 150 -14.31 -16.48 -12.77
N PHE A 151 -13.02 -16.69 -13.04
CA PHE A 151 -12.27 -17.80 -12.44
C PHE A 151 -12.09 -17.59 -10.94
N LEU A 152 -11.59 -16.43 -10.53
CA LEU A 152 -11.41 -16.09 -9.12
C LEU A 152 -12.76 -16.00 -8.40
N ARG A 153 -13.83 -15.52 -9.06
CA ARG A 153 -15.17 -15.60 -8.49
C ARG A 153 -15.61 -17.05 -8.26
N GLY A 154 -15.33 -17.97 -9.19
CA GLY A 154 -15.57 -19.40 -8.98
C GLY A 154 -14.75 -19.95 -7.81
N VAL A 155 -13.49 -19.51 -7.66
CA VAL A 155 -12.64 -19.86 -6.50
C VAL A 155 -13.32 -19.45 -5.19
N ILE A 156 -13.80 -18.20 -5.09
CA ILE A 156 -14.51 -17.66 -3.92
C ILE A 156 -15.72 -18.54 -3.57
N GLN A 157 -16.48 -18.95 -4.57
CA GLN A 157 -17.75 -19.64 -4.37
C GLN A 157 -17.58 -21.13 -4.07
N GLU A 158 -16.51 -21.76 -4.54
CA GLU A 158 -16.39 -23.23 -4.56
C GLU A 158 -15.29 -23.78 -3.65
N LYS A 159 -14.18 -23.07 -3.45
CA LYS A 159 -12.97 -23.68 -2.86
C LYS A 159 -12.08 -22.78 -2.00
N GLY A 160 -12.26 -21.46 -2.04
CA GLY A 160 -11.37 -20.50 -1.41
C GLY A 160 -12.01 -19.65 -0.31
N ARG A 161 -11.19 -18.77 0.24
CA ARG A 161 -11.58 -17.65 1.11
C ARG A 161 -11.30 -16.34 0.42
N TRP A 162 -11.99 -15.30 0.86
CA TRP A 162 -11.98 -14.02 0.18
C TRP A 162 -12.23 -12.86 1.14
N GLY A 163 -11.83 -11.67 0.72
CA GLY A 163 -12.13 -10.43 1.40
C GLY A 163 -11.45 -9.24 0.78
N VAL A 164 -11.23 -8.21 1.59
CA VAL A 164 -10.46 -7.03 1.23
C VAL A 164 -9.18 -7.01 2.06
N SER A 165 -8.06 -6.81 1.38
CA SER A 165 -6.79 -6.51 2.02
C SER A 165 -6.62 -5.00 2.09
N HIS A 166 -6.46 -4.48 3.31
CA HIS A 166 -6.38 -3.05 3.57
C HIS A 166 -4.92 -2.59 3.64
N ALA A 167 -4.46 -1.97 2.57
CA ALA A 167 -3.16 -1.31 2.49
C ALA A 167 -3.15 -0.02 3.33
N ARG A 168 -1.95 0.49 3.62
CA ARG A 168 -1.78 1.77 4.33
C ARG A 168 -0.98 2.77 3.49
N PRO A 169 -1.19 4.08 3.70
CA PRO A 169 -0.34 5.09 3.09
C PRO A 169 1.12 4.94 3.51
N PRO A 170 2.08 5.26 2.62
CA PRO A 170 1.84 5.64 1.23
C PRO A 170 1.43 4.41 0.39
N THR A 171 0.34 4.54 -0.36
CA THR A 171 -0.14 3.51 -1.29
C THR A 171 0.72 3.58 -2.55
N GLU A 172 1.92 3.01 -2.45
CA GLU A 172 2.93 2.89 -3.51
C GLU A 172 3.34 1.42 -3.57
N SER A 173 3.87 0.97 -4.71
CA SER A 173 4.05 -0.46 -4.95
C SER A 173 4.99 -1.12 -3.94
N ARG A 174 6.16 -0.54 -3.67
CA ARG A 174 7.12 -1.11 -2.70
C ARG A 174 6.52 -1.23 -1.28
N PRO A 175 5.96 -0.18 -0.65
CA PRO A 175 5.33 -0.31 0.66
C PRO A 175 4.26 -1.40 0.75
N GLY A 176 3.43 -1.55 -0.28
CA GLY A 176 2.41 -2.59 -0.34
C GLY A 176 3.04 -3.98 -0.42
N HIS A 177 4.06 -4.16 -1.24
CA HIS A 177 4.81 -5.42 -1.33
C HIS A 177 5.50 -5.78 -0.02
N VAL A 178 6.18 -4.84 0.66
CA VAL A 178 6.79 -5.06 1.98
C VAL A 178 5.74 -5.56 2.98
N SER A 179 4.56 -4.94 2.97
CA SER A 179 3.44 -5.39 3.82
C SER A 179 3.01 -6.82 3.47
N ILE A 180 2.89 -7.16 2.20
CA ILE A 180 2.46 -8.49 1.75
C ILE A 180 3.50 -9.58 2.06
N ILE A 181 4.80 -9.31 1.90
CA ILE A 181 5.85 -10.34 1.95
C ILE A 181 6.71 -10.32 3.22
N ALA A 182 6.69 -9.24 3.99
CA ALA A 182 7.41 -9.15 5.27
C ALA A 182 6.44 -8.98 6.45
N GLY A 183 5.21 -8.55 6.18
CA GLY A 183 4.14 -8.41 7.16
C GLY A 183 4.41 -7.36 8.24
N PHE A 184 5.07 -6.28 7.84
CA PHE A 184 5.10 -5.02 8.56
C PHE A 184 4.90 -3.88 7.56
N TYR A 185 4.42 -2.73 8.04
CA TYR A 185 4.26 -1.55 7.19
C TYR A 185 5.60 -0.86 6.99
N GLU A 186 5.85 -0.41 5.76
CA GLU A 186 7.13 0.11 5.28
C GLU A 186 7.88 1.03 6.24
N ASP A 187 9.22 0.94 6.18
CA ASP A 187 10.13 1.85 6.86
C ASP A 187 10.03 3.27 6.26
N PRO A 188 9.52 4.27 7.03
CA PRO A 188 9.46 5.65 6.57
C PRO A 188 10.80 6.19 6.04
N SER A 189 11.94 5.72 6.57
CA SER A 189 13.28 6.14 6.14
C SER A 189 13.55 5.87 4.65
N ALA A 190 12.85 4.92 4.03
CA ALA A 190 12.96 4.62 2.60
C ALA A 190 12.48 5.76 1.69
N VAL A 191 11.78 6.76 2.22
CA VAL A 191 11.49 8.01 1.51
C VAL A 191 12.77 8.67 0.97
N THR A 192 13.89 8.53 1.68
CA THR A 192 15.19 9.10 1.28
C THR A 192 15.78 8.41 0.03
N LYS A 193 15.25 7.25 -0.33
CA LYS A 193 15.55 6.48 -1.54
C LYS A 193 14.42 6.54 -2.56
N GLY A 194 13.42 7.41 -2.35
CA GLY A 194 12.23 7.50 -3.20
C GLY A 194 11.46 6.20 -3.29
N TRP A 195 11.51 5.35 -2.27
CA TRP A 195 10.87 4.02 -2.27
C TRP A 195 11.34 3.07 -3.38
N LYS A 196 12.54 3.28 -3.94
CA LYS A 196 13.11 2.44 -5.01
C LYS A 196 14.20 1.46 -4.54
N ALA A 197 14.57 1.50 -3.26
CA ALA A 197 15.65 0.67 -2.71
C ALA A 197 15.51 0.48 -1.21
N ASN A 198 16.00 -0.66 -0.69
CA ASN A 198 16.02 -0.94 0.74
C ASN A 198 17.07 -0.07 1.42
N PRO A 199 16.69 0.94 2.23
CA PRO A 199 17.68 1.67 3.02
C PRO A 199 18.23 0.82 4.17
N VAL A 200 17.39 -0.11 4.65
CA VAL A 200 17.64 -1.07 5.71
C VAL A 200 17.12 -2.41 5.19
N GLU A 201 17.97 -3.43 5.23
CA GLU A 201 17.57 -4.79 4.85
C GLU A 201 16.54 -5.32 5.85
N PHE A 202 15.61 -6.16 5.40
CA PHE A 202 14.62 -6.79 6.28
C PHE A 202 14.38 -8.23 5.82
N ASP A 203 13.85 -9.04 6.73
CA ASP A 203 13.52 -10.42 6.43
C ASP A 203 12.15 -10.53 5.75
N SER A 204 11.96 -11.53 4.89
CA SER A 204 10.72 -11.72 4.15
C SER A 204 10.42 -13.20 3.91
N VAL A 205 9.22 -13.47 3.43
CA VAL A 205 8.81 -14.79 2.96
C VAL A 205 9.79 -15.36 1.91
N PHE A 206 10.42 -14.51 1.10
CA PHE A 206 11.39 -14.95 0.10
C PHE A 206 12.71 -15.38 0.75
N ASN A 207 13.16 -14.66 1.78
CA ASN A 207 14.33 -15.03 2.59
C ASN A 207 14.11 -16.37 3.30
N GLN A 208 12.90 -16.61 3.81
CA GLN A 208 12.50 -17.84 4.51
C GLN A 208 12.20 -19.03 3.58
N SER A 209 12.07 -18.77 2.28
CA SER A 209 11.88 -19.80 1.26
C SER A 209 13.15 -20.63 1.06
N ARG A 210 12.99 -21.86 0.57
CA ARG A 210 14.14 -22.64 0.07
C ARG A 210 14.58 -22.14 -1.30
N HIS A 211 13.63 -21.71 -2.12
CA HIS A 211 13.89 -21.05 -3.39
C HIS A 211 12.73 -20.12 -3.74
N THR A 212 13.03 -18.98 -4.33
CA THR A 212 12.02 -18.04 -4.85
C THR A 212 12.11 -17.96 -6.37
N ILE A 213 10.98 -18.07 -7.07
CA ILE A 213 10.84 -17.82 -8.49
C ILE A 213 10.04 -16.54 -8.67
N SER A 214 10.57 -15.55 -9.39
CA SER A 214 9.85 -14.28 -9.57
C SER A 214 9.98 -13.65 -10.95
N PHE A 215 8.86 -13.16 -11.50
CA PHE A 215 8.83 -12.47 -12.78
C PHE A 215 7.92 -11.24 -12.74
N GLY A 216 8.37 -10.15 -13.38
CA GLY A 216 7.56 -8.95 -13.60
C GLY A 216 8.38 -7.67 -13.71
N SER A 217 7.94 -6.60 -13.03
CA SER A 217 8.50 -5.26 -13.23
C SER A 217 9.97 -5.16 -12.82
N PRO A 218 10.83 -4.50 -13.63
CA PRO A 218 12.20 -4.18 -13.26
C PRO A 218 12.30 -3.19 -12.09
N ASP A 219 11.24 -2.48 -11.74
CA ASP A 219 11.21 -1.58 -10.57
C ASP A 219 10.82 -2.31 -9.27
N ILE A 220 10.32 -3.55 -9.34
CA ILE A 220 9.81 -4.29 -8.15
C ILE A 220 10.59 -5.57 -7.88
N VAL A 221 10.69 -6.48 -8.86
CA VAL A 221 11.30 -7.80 -8.66
C VAL A 221 12.74 -7.72 -8.15
N PRO A 222 13.62 -6.85 -8.70
CA PRO A 222 15.00 -6.77 -8.23
C PRO A 222 15.12 -6.28 -6.78
N ILE A 223 14.18 -5.47 -6.28
CA ILE A 223 14.21 -4.97 -4.89
C ILE A 223 14.24 -6.13 -3.89
N PHE A 224 13.48 -7.18 -4.16
CA PHE A 224 13.31 -8.30 -3.24
C PHE A 224 14.12 -9.55 -3.62
N CYS A 225 14.54 -9.67 -4.89
CA CYS A 225 15.20 -10.89 -5.37
C CYS A 225 16.70 -10.72 -5.70
N SER A 226 17.18 -9.51 -6.01
CA SER A 226 18.56 -9.34 -6.51
C SER A 226 19.64 -9.70 -5.48
N SER A 227 19.37 -9.53 -4.19
CA SER A 227 20.24 -9.89 -3.08
C SER A 227 20.01 -11.31 -2.55
N LEU A 228 18.99 -12.03 -3.05
CA LEU A 228 18.66 -13.39 -2.61
C LEU A 228 19.40 -14.45 -3.44
N PRO A 229 20.37 -15.18 -2.85
CA PRO A 229 21.16 -16.17 -3.59
C PRO A 229 20.33 -17.38 -4.04
N HIS A 230 19.25 -17.70 -3.32
CA HIS A 230 18.31 -18.78 -3.62
C HIS A 230 17.08 -18.26 -4.39
N SER A 231 17.32 -17.51 -5.47
CA SER A 231 16.25 -17.00 -6.31
C SER A 231 16.51 -17.23 -7.81
N THR A 232 15.44 -17.44 -8.56
CA THR A 232 15.43 -17.41 -10.03
C THR A 232 14.44 -16.34 -10.45
N TRP A 233 14.92 -15.24 -11.01
CA TRP A 233 14.05 -14.14 -11.37
C TRP A 233 14.39 -13.53 -12.72
N GLY A 234 13.44 -12.80 -13.28
CA GLY A 234 13.62 -12.05 -14.52
C GLY A 234 12.63 -10.90 -14.63
N THR A 235 13.05 -9.87 -15.35
CA THR A 235 12.23 -8.67 -15.58
C THR A 235 12.18 -8.35 -17.06
N TYR A 236 11.10 -7.73 -17.51
CA TYR A 236 11.10 -7.10 -18.83
C TYR A 236 11.97 -5.82 -18.80
N PRO A 237 12.37 -5.30 -19.96
CA PRO A 237 13.13 -4.04 -20.05
C PRO A 237 12.33 -2.85 -19.54
N HIS A 238 12.98 -1.86 -18.91
CA HIS A 238 12.32 -0.64 -18.39
C HIS A 238 11.56 0.13 -19.49
N GLU A 239 12.02 0.05 -20.74
CA GLU A 239 11.38 0.73 -21.87
C GLU A 239 9.96 0.23 -22.15
N TYR A 240 9.58 -0.93 -21.63
CA TYR A 240 8.22 -1.46 -21.77
C TYR A 240 7.22 -0.72 -20.86
N GLU A 241 7.71 0.00 -19.84
CA GLU A 241 6.91 0.87 -18.97
C GLU A 241 6.84 2.32 -19.50
N ASP A 242 7.68 2.69 -20.48
CA ASP A 242 7.75 4.05 -21.02
C ASP A 242 6.76 4.28 -22.19
N PHE A 243 5.51 4.61 -21.87
CA PHE A 243 4.46 4.91 -22.86
C PHE A 243 4.65 6.22 -23.63
N ALA A 244 5.56 7.10 -23.17
CA ALA A 244 5.92 8.35 -23.84
C ALA A 244 6.95 8.14 -24.98
N THR A 245 7.73 7.07 -24.93
CA THR A 245 8.70 6.72 -25.98
C THR A 245 8.13 5.64 -26.89
N GLY A 246 7.21 6.06 -27.75
CA GLY A 246 6.83 5.29 -28.93
C GLY A 246 7.67 5.53 -30.19
N PRO A 247 8.97 5.91 -30.23
CA PRO A 247 9.60 6.27 -31.50
C PRO A 247 9.84 5.06 -32.42
N LEU A 248 9.85 3.82 -31.92
CA LEU A 248 10.01 2.64 -32.79
C LEU A 248 8.70 2.20 -33.44
N ILE A 249 7.57 2.31 -32.75
CA ILE A 249 6.27 1.88 -33.29
C ILE A 249 5.63 3.00 -34.14
N LEU A 250 5.73 4.26 -33.72
CA LEU A 250 5.26 5.40 -34.53
C LEU A 250 5.98 5.51 -35.89
N GLN A 251 7.24 5.10 -35.96
CA GLN A 251 8.03 5.16 -37.20
C GLN A 251 7.63 4.06 -38.20
N PHE A 252 7.17 2.89 -37.73
CA PHE A 252 6.54 1.87 -38.56
C PHE A 252 5.13 2.27 -39.04
N ILE A 253 4.37 2.98 -38.19
CA ILE A 253 3.01 3.45 -38.49
C ILE A 253 2.99 4.55 -39.55
N PHE A 254 3.98 5.45 -39.53
CA PHE A 254 4.14 6.49 -40.55
C PHE A 254 4.31 5.92 -41.97
N PHE A 255 4.77 4.67 -42.09
CA PHE A 255 5.03 4.00 -43.37
C PHE A 255 3.80 3.26 -43.96
N LEU A 256 2.76 2.98 -43.16
CA LEU A 256 1.62 2.13 -43.58
C LEU A 256 0.29 2.86 -43.85
N GLY A 257 0.24 4.18 -43.70
CA GLY A 257 -0.89 5.01 -44.14
C GLY A 257 -2.01 5.21 -43.11
N HIS A 258 -2.65 6.38 -43.21
CA HIS A 258 -3.49 7.04 -42.19
C HIS A 258 -4.78 6.31 -41.73
N VAL A 259 -5.14 5.15 -42.29
CA VAL A 259 -6.43 4.47 -42.00
C VAL A 259 -6.28 3.33 -40.98
N PHE A 260 -5.06 2.86 -40.71
CA PHE A 260 -4.76 1.89 -39.65
C PHE A 260 -4.35 2.53 -38.31
N PHE A 261 -4.47 3.86 -38.19
CA PHE A 261 -3.91 4.64 -37.10
C PHE A 261 -4.69 4.51 -35.77
N THR A 262 -6.02 4.44 -35.82
CA THR A 262 -6.85 4.53 -34.60
C THR A 262 -7.03 3.21 -33.84
N LEU A 263 -7.07 2.07 -34.54
CA LEU A 263 -7.19 0.74 -33.92
C LEU A 263 -5.85 0.24 -33.35
N LEU A 264 -4.74 0.67 -33.94
CA LEU A 264 -3.39 0.26 -33.53
C LEU A 264 -2.87 1.08 -32.34
N GLU A 265 -3.16 2.37 -32.27
CA GLU A 265 -2.86 3.22 -31.08
C GLU A 265 -3.55 2.68 -29.81
N ALA A 266 -4.81 2.21 -29.92
CA ALA A 266 -5.52 1.58 -28.79
C ALA A 266 -4.92 0.23 -28.36
N LEU A 267 -4.27 -0.50 -29.27
CA LEU A 267 -3.57 -1.75 -28.98
C LEU A 267 -2.17 -1.51 -28.38
N ILE A 268 -1.54 -0.36 -28.70
CA ILE A 268 -0.22 0.04 -28.18
C ILE A 268 -0.32 0.66 -26.77
N ALA A 269 -1.50 1.16 -26.38
CA ALA A 269 -1.72 1.78 -25.08
C ALA A 269 -2.25 0.83 -23.98
N ASP A 270 -2.48 -0.45 -24.28
CA ASP A 270 -2.92 -1.44 -23.29
C ASP A 270 -1.71 -2.12 -22.66
N ALA A 271 -1.46 -1.83 -21.38
CA ALA A 271 -0.34 -2.37 -20.61
C ALA A 271 -0.51 -3.84 -20.16
N SER A 272 -1.62 -4.50 -20.49
CA SER A 272 -1.88 -5.89 -20.09
C SER A 272 -0.84 -6.90 -20.62
N PHE A 273 -0.09 -6.54 -21.67
CA PHE A 273 1.02 -7.37 -22.16
C PHE A 273 2.15 -7.56 -21.14
N LEU A 274 2.32 -6.63 -20.17
CA LEU A 274 3.29 -6.75 -19.08
C LEU A 274 2.94 -7.93 -18.17
N ASP A 275 1.65 -8.14 -17.93
CA ASP A 275 1.15 -9.26 -17.12
C ASP A 275 1.35 -10.60 -17.85
N HIS A 276 1.06 -10.61 -19.16
CA HIS A 276 1.32 -11.76 -20.01
C HIS A 276 2.81 -12.12 -20.02
N TRP A 277 3.71 -11.14 -20.07
CA TRP A 277 5.15 -11.40 -20.02
C TRP A 277 5.56 -12.15 -18.75
N SER A 278 5.07 -11.72 -17.58
CA SER A 278 5.34 -12.39 -16.30
C SER A 278 4.88 -13.85 -16.31
N PHE A 279 3.68 -14.10 -16.83
CA PHE A 279 3.13 -15.44 -17.00
C PHE A 279 3.95 -16.28 -17.98
N ASP A 280 4.29 -15.74 -19.16
CA ASP A 280 5.03 -16.43 -20.21
C ASP A 280 6.43 -16.85 -19.75
N GLN A 281 7.11 -16.00 -18.96
CA GLN A 281 8.40 -16.38 -18.36
C GLN A 281 8.26 -17.55 -17.39
N PHE A 282 7.23 -17.53 -16.55
CA PHE A 282 6.97 -18.61 -15.61
C PHE A 282 6.61 -19.91 -16.32
N GLN A 283 5.73 -19.85 -17.32
CA GLN A 283 5.37 -20.99 -18.16
C GLN A 283 6.60 -21.53 -18.91
N GLY A 284 7.42 -20.66 -19.48
CA GLY A 284 8.67 -21.02 -20.12
C GLY A 284 9.64 -21.71 -19.17
N LEU A 285 9.74 -21.25 -17.92
CA LEU A 285 10.57 -21.89 -16.89
C LEU A 285 10.07 -23.30 -16.57
N LEU A 286 8.76 -23.50 -16.37
CA LEU A 286 8.20 -24.83 -16.14
C LEU A 286 8.39 -25.74 -17.36
N ASN A 287 8.24 -25.23 -18.57
CA ASN A 287 8.48 -26.02 -19.79
C ASN A 287 9.95 -26.47 -19.91
N ARG A 288 10.92 -25.60 -19.62
CA ARG A 288 12.35 -25.97 -19.63
C ARG A 288 12.69 -27.07 -18.62
N SER A 289 11.94 -27.16 -17.53
CA SER A 289 12.19 -28.18 -16.51
C SER A 289 11.91 -29.61 -16.98
N PHE A 290 11.19 -29.81 -18.09
CA PHE A 290 11.04 -31.15 -18.68
C PHE A 290 12.36 -31.71 -19.22
N ASP A 291 13.27 -30.83 -19.66
CA ASP A 291 14.58 -31.20 -20.19
C ASP A 291 15.73 -30.95 -19.19
N ASP A 292 15.59 -29.96 -18.31
CA ASP A 292 16.57 -29.64 -17.26
C ASP A 292 16.25 -30.35 -15.93
N VAL A 293 16.96 -31.45 -15.69
CA VAL A 293 16.82 -32.27 -14.47
C VAL A 293 17.11 -31.47 -13.19
N LYS A 294 18.06 -30.53 -13.22
CA LYS A 294 18.40 -29.71 -12.04
C LYS A 294 17.27 -28.75 -11.73
N LEU A 295 16.73 -28.08 -12.75
CA LEU A 295 15.59 -27.21 -12.60
C LEU A 295 14.36 -27.96 -12.10
N ARG A 296 14.10 -29.16 -12.63
CA ARG A 296 13.02 -30.03 -12.14
C ARG A 296 13.20 -30.41 -10.68
N GLN A 297 14.41 -30.79 -10.28
CA GLN A 297 14.70 -31.12 -8.88
C GLN A 297 14.48 -29.93 -7.95
N LEU A 298 14.88 -28.74 -8.36
CA LEU A 298 14.62 -27.48 -7.64
C LEU A 298 13.12 -27.24 -7.48
N LEU A 299 12.34 -27.36 -8.55
CA LEU A 299 10.88 -27.15 -8.52
C LEU A 299 10.13 -28.13 -7.62
N LEU A 300 10.65 -29.35 -7.44
CA LEU A 300 10.04 -30.39 -6.61
C LEU A 300 10.37 -30.24 -5.11
N GLN A 301 11.20 -29.28 -4.73
CA GLN A 301 11.52 -29.03 -3.33
C GLN A 301 10.30 -28.47 -2.56
N ASP A 302 10.33 -28.62 -1.25
CA ASP A 302 9.44 -27.92 -0.35
C ASP A 302 9.91 -26.47 -0.13
N LYS A 303 8.99 -25.64 0.35
CA LYS A 303 9.22 -24.21 0.61
C LYS A 303 9.61 -23.41 -0.63
N LEU A 304 9.00 -23.73 -1.75
CA LEU A 304 9.13 -22.98 -2.99
C LEU A 304 8.11 -21.83 -3.01
N VAL A 305 8.58 -20.62 -3.27
CA VAL A 305 7.72 -19.44 -3.47
C VAL A 305 7.74 -19.05 -4.93
N ILE A 306 6.57 -18.85 -5.53
CA ILE A 306 6.40 -18.31 -6.87
C ILE A 306 5.71 -16.96 -6.73
N PHE A 307 6.36 -15.89 -7.14
CA PHE A 307 5.84 -14.53 -7.07
C PHE A 307 5.75 -13.91 -8.46
N LEU A 308 4.53 -13.70 -8.97
CA LEU A 308 4.31 -13.00 -10.22
C LEU A 308 3.79 -11.60 -9.94
N HIS A 309 4.57 -10.62 -10.37
CA HIS A 309 4.21 -9.21 -10.34
C HIS A 309 3.50 -8.84 -11.64
N LEU A 310 2.26 -8.37 -11.55
CA LEU A 310 1.39 -8.05 -12.68
C LEU A 310 1.10 -6.54 -12.68
N LEU A 311 1.87 -5.77 -13.46
CA LEU A 311 1.87 -4.30 -13.47
C LEU A 311 0.74 -3.67 -14.32
N GLY A 312 0.09 -4.45 -15.18
CA GLY A 312 -0.80 -3.94 -16.23
C GLY A 312 -1.95 -3.08 -15.71
N CYS A 313 -2.55 -3.46 -14.58
CA CYS A 313 -3.62 -2.69 -13.94
C CYS A 313 -3.17 -1.29 -13.50
N ASP A 314 -2.06 -1.16 -12.77
CA ASP A 314 -1.55 0.13 -12.30
C ASP A 314 -1.26 1.07 -13.48
N THR A 315 -0.52 0.56 -14.46
CA THR A 315 -0.15 1.31 -15.65
C THR A 315 -1.36 1.78 -16.45
N ASN A 316 -2.31 0.88 -16.72
CA ASN A 316 -3.56 1.23 -17.40
C ASN A 316 -4.41 2.20 -16.56
N GLY A 317 -4.30 2.12 -15.24
CA GLY A 317 -4.93 3.00 -14.28
C GLY A 317 -4.42 4.44 -14.37
N HIS A 318 -3.10 4.64 -14.36
CA HIS A 318 -2.48 5.96 -14.56
C HIS A 318 -2.81 6.56 -15.92
N ALA A 319 -2.71 5.75 -16.98
CA ALA A 319 -2.89 6.21 -18.35
C ALA A 319 -4.36 6.50 -18.68
N HIS A 320 -5.28 5.63 -18.27
CA HIS A 320 -6.66 5.62 -18.76
C HIS A 320 -7.72 5.78 -17.66
N ARG A 321 -7.34 5.75 -16.38
CA ARG A 321 -8.21 5.81 -15.19
C ARG A 321 -8.92 4.47 -14.91
N PRO A 322 -9.29 4.19 -13.64
CA PRO A 322 -9.83 2.88 -13.23
C PRO A 322 -11.26 2.56 -13.72
N TYR A 323 -11.93 3.49 -14.40
CA TYR A 323 -13.26 3.26 -15.00
C TYR A 323 -13.20 3.05 -16.51
N SER A 324 -12.01 3.14 -17.12
CA SER A 324 -11.84 2.91 -18.54
C SER A 324 -12.03 1.45 -18.89
N ASP A 325 -12.51 1.19 -20.11
CA ASP A 325 -12.60 -0.18 -20.62
C ASP A 325 -11.23 -0.88 -20.65
N ILE A 326 -10.13 -0.14 -20.83
CA ILE A 326 -8.76 -0.69 -20.85
C ILE A 326 -8.40 -1.24 -19.47
N TYR A 327 -8.50 -0.44 -18.40
CA TYR A 327 -8.27 -0.91 -17.03
C TYR A 327 -9.19 -2.07 -16.66
N LEU A 328 -10.48 -1.95 -16.96
CA LEU A 328 -11.48 -2.98 -16.66
C LEU A 328 -11.28 -4.26 -17.47
N ASN A 329 -10.73 -4.19 -18.69
CA ASN A 329 -10.35 -5.37 -19.45
C ASN A 329 -9.08 -6.01 -18.88
N ASN A 330 -8.14 -5.21 -18.34
CA ASN A 330 -6.97 -5.74 -17.64
C ASN A 330 -7.36 -6.59 -16.41
N VAL A 331 -8.45 -6.24 -15.71
CA VAL A 331 -9.01 -7.09 -14.62
C VAL A 331 -9.34 -8.50 -15.12
N LYS A 332 -9.82 -8.62 -16.37
CA LYS A 332 -10.09 -9.93 -16.99
C LYS A 332 -8.80 -10.67 -17.32
N VAL A 333 -7.77 -9.93 -17.75
CA VAL A 333 -6.46 -10.51 -18.09
C VAL A 333 -5.81 -11.12 -16.85
N VAL A 334 -5.80 -10.40 -15.71
CA VAL A 334 -5.21 -10.94 -14.47
C VAL A 334 -5.98 -12.15 -13.93
N ASP A 335 -7.31 -12.21 -14.12
CA ASP A 335 -8.11 -13.42 -13.81
C ASP A 335 -7.74 -14.61 -14.70
N GLN A 336 -7.58 -14.39 -16.01
CA GLN A 336 -7.15 -15.42 -16.96
C GLN A 336 -5.73 -15.92 -16.67
N ILE A 337 -4.83 -15.03 -16.25
CA ILE A 337 -3.48 -15.40 -15.80
C ILE A 337 -3.57 -16.24 -14.52
N ALA A 338 -4.39 -15.85 -13.54
CA ALA A 338 -4.60 -16.64 -12.33
C ALA A 338 -5.12 -18.05 -12.64
N GLU A 339 -6.10 -18.16 -13.55
CA GLU A 339 -6.60 -19.45 -14.05
C GLU A 339 -5.50 -20.27 -14.71
N SER A 340 -4.71 -19.64 -15.58
CA SER A 340 -3.65 -20.30 -16.33
C SER A 340 -2.52 -20.79 -15.42
N VAL A 341 -2.11 -20.00 -14.43
CA VAL A 341 -1.14 -20.38 -13.40
C VAL A 341 -1.68 -21.54 -12.58
N TYR A 342 -2.93 -21.48 -12.13
CA TYR A 342 -3.57 -22.57 -11.38
C TYR A 342 -3.54 -23.88 -12.19
N ASN A 343 -4.03 -23.86 -13.43
CA ASN A 343 -4.06 -25.04 -14.30
C ASN A 343 -2.64 -25.59 -14.58
N LEU A 344 -1.66 -24.71 -14.76
CA LEU A 344 -0.27 -25.08 -15.00
C LEU A 344 0.34 -25.77 -13.78
N MET A 345 0.12 -25.21 -12.59
CA MET A 345 0.62 -25.77 -11.33
C MET A 345 -0.03 -27.12 -11.00
N GLU A 346 -1.35 -27.21 -11.08
CA GLU A 346 -2.08 -28.45 -10.78
C GLU A 346 -1.76 -29.56 -11.80
N SER A 347 -1.54 -29.21 -13.07
CA SER A 347 -1.16 -30.18 -14.10
C SER A 347 0.31 -30.63 -13.99
N TYR A 348 1.22 -29.76 -13.56
CA TYR A 348 2.64 -30.09 -13.43
C TYR A 348 2.94 -30.91 -12.17
N PHE A 349 2.42 -30.50 -11.00
CA PHE A 349 2.75 -31.12 -9.71
C PHE A 349 1.84 -32.29 -9.32
N LYS A 350 0.53 -32.20 -9.61
CA LYS A 350 -0.49 -33.23 -9.34
C LYS A 350 -0.49 -33.80 -7.92
N ASP A 351 -0.14 -32.99 -6.92
CA ASP A 351 0.00 -33.43 -5.54
C ASP A 351 -0.91 -32.68 -4.55
N ASN A 352 -1.69 -31.69 -5.02
CA ASN A 352 -2.55 -30.83 -4.20
C ASN A 352 -1.81 -30.15 -3.02
N GLN A 353 -0.51 -29.86 -3.15
CA GLN A 353 0.31 -29.23 -2.10
C GLN A 353 0.73 -27.80 -2.47
N THR A 354 -0.13 -27.06 -3.19
CA THR A 354 0.11 -25.66 -3.56
C THR A 354 -0.95 -24.77 -2.91
N ALA A 355 -0.51 -23.73 -2.21
CA ALA A 355 -1.34 -22.63 -1.72
C ALA A 355 -1.24 -21.45 -2.69
N TYR A 356 -2.34 -20.73 -2.90
CA TYR A 356 -2.44 -19.62 -3.83
C TYR A 356 -3.02 -18.40 -3.13
N VAL A 357 -2.42 -17.24 -3.39
CA VAL A 357 -2.88 -15.92 -2.95
C VAL A 357 -2.94 -15.01 -4.17
N PHE A 358 -4.11 -14.42 -4.41
CA PHE A 358 -4.31 -13.33 -5.36
C PHE A 358 -4.67 -12.07 -4.60
N THR A 359 -3.91 -11.00 -4.79
CA THR A 359 -4.15 -9.70 -4.14
C THR A 359 -3.63 -8.55 -5.00
N ALA A 360 -3.74 -7.31 -4.49
CA ALA A 360 -2.97 -6.17 -4.94
C ALA A 360 -2.18 -5.53 -3.79
N ASP A 361 -1.17 -4.75 -4.14
CA ASP A 361 -0.35 -3.93 -3.25
C ASP A 361 -1.01 -2.58 -2.92
N HIS A 362 -1.75 -2.01 -3.85
CA HIS A 362 -2.65 -0.88 -3.62
C HIS A 362 -3.74 -0.79 -4.68
N GLY A 363 -4.69 0.11 -4.46
CA GLY A 363 -5.65 0.57 -5.46
C GLY A 363 -5.23 1.92 -6.04
N MET A 364 -6.21 2.70 -6.51
CA MET A 364 -6.01 4.03 -7.07
C MET A 364 -7.28 4.88 -7.07
N SER A 365 -7.08 6.19 -7.11
CA SER A 365 -8.16 7.17 -7.13
C SER A 365 -8.85 7.17 -8.49
N ASP A 366 -9.99 7.84 -8.57
CA ASP A 366 -10.74 7.99 -9.82
C ASP A 366 -9.96 8.70 -10.94
N LYS A 367 -8.85 9.36 -10.59
CA LYS A 367 -7.94 10.02 -11.53
C LYS A 367 -6.78 9.13 -11.98
N GLY A 368 -6.68 7.90 -11.46
CA GLY A 368 -5.54 7.01 -11.69
C GLY A 368 -4.33 7.29 -10.79
N SER A 369 -4.44 8.20 -9.82
CA SER A 369 -3.34 8.49 -8.87
C SER A 369 -3.50 7.68 -7.60
N HIS A 370 -2.41 7.30 -6.96
CA HIS A 370 -2.36 6.69 -5.62
C HIS A 370 -1.39 7.47 -4.71
N GLY A 371 -1.07 6.95 -3.53
CA GLY A 371 -0.19 7.56 -2.51
C GLY A 371 -0.89 8.07 -1.25
N ASP A 372 -2.23 8.13 -1.22
CA ASP A 372 -3.03 8.59 -0.08
C ASP A 372 -3.83 7.46 0.61
N GLY A 373 -4.56 7.81 1.67
CA GLY A 373 -5.36 6.88 2.49
C GLY A 373 -6.84 6.77 2.12
N HIS A 374 -7.23 7.20 0.93
CA HIS A 374 -8.60 7.01 0.46
C HIS A 374 -8.88 5.51 0.25
N PRO A 375 -10.09 4.98 0.58
CA PRO A 375 -10.41 3.57 0.41
C PRO A 375 -10.19 3.01 -0.99
N SER A 376 -10.39 3.82 -2.04
CA SER A 376 -10.06 3.40 -3.42
C SER A 376 -8.58 3.09 -3.63
N ASN A 377 -7.71 3.64 -2.80
CA ASN A 377 -6.25 3.46 -2.85
C ASN A 377 -5.81 2.36 -1.88
N THR A 378 -6.54 2.16 -0.77
CA THR A 378 -6.14 1.20 0.27
C THR A 378 -6.86 -0.14 0.18
N ASP A 379 -8.05 -0.22 -0.40
CA ASP A 379 -8.84 -1.45 -0.44
C ASP A 379 -8.51 -2.25 -1.71
N THR A 380 -7.84 -3.39 -1.49
CA THR A 380 -7.39 -4.30 -2.55
C THR A 380 -8.14 -5.63 -2.45
N PRO A 381 -8.37 -6.34 -3.57
CA PRO A 381 -9.03 -7.63 -3.52
C PRO A 381 -8.13 -8.66 -2.83
N LEU A 382 -8.72 -9.63 -2.13
CA LEU A 382 -8.02 -10.78 -1.58
C LEU A 382 -8.79 -12.05 -1.92
N VAL A 383 -8.12 -13.00 -2.56
CA VAL A 383 -8.63 -14.36 -2.79
C VAL A 383 -7.53 -15.35 -2.45
N VAL A 384 -7.82 -16.32 -1.57
CA VAL A 384 -6.87 -17.32 -1.08
C VAL A 384 -7.47 -18.71 -1.28
N TRP A 385 -6.71 -19.67 -1.82
CA TRP A 385 -7.20 -21.03 -2.05
C TRP A 385 -6.07 -22.07 -2.11
N GLY A 386 -6.45 -23.34 -2.16
CA GLY A 386 -5.52 -24.46 -2.29
C GLY A 386 -5.17 -25.11 -0.96
N ALA A 387 -3.96 -25.64 -0.87
CA ALA A 387 -3.52 -26.42 0.28
C ALA A 387 -3.41 -25.56 1.55
N GLY A 388 -4.01 -26.01 2.65
CA GLY A 388 -3.97 -25.30 3.94
C GLY A 388 -4.99 -24.17 4.09
N VAL A 389 -5.89 -23.98 3.12
CA VAL A 389 -6.89 -22.91 3.09
C VAL A 389 -8.28 -23.48 3.38
N ARG A 390 -9.08 -22.77 4.17
CA ARG A 390 -10.47 -23.16 4.48
C ARG A 390 -11.37 -23.14 3.25
N SER A 391 -12.33 -24.06 3.21
CA SER A 391 -13.42 -24.01 2.22
C SER A 391 -14.35 -22.80 2.46
N PRO A 392 -15.10 -22.32 1.45
CA PRO A 392 -16.03 -21.21 1.60
C PRO A 392 -17.03 -21.45 2.73
N LYS A 393 -17.30 -20.42 3.53
CA LYS A 393 -18.35 -20.47 4.57
C LYS A 393 -19.55 -19.65 4.13
N PHE A 394 -20.72 -20.28 4.13
CA PHE A 394 -21.98 -19.60 3.86
C PHE A 394 -22.49 -18.96 5.15
N LEU A 395 -22.88 -17.67 5.08
CA LEU A 395 -23.46 -16.98 6.22
C LEU A 395 -24.92 -17.41 6.40
N THR A 396 -25.25 -17.92 7.58
CA THR A 396 -26.66 -18.12 7.96
C THR A 396 -27.28 -16.77 8.35
N TYR A 397 -28.59 -16.59 8.15
CA TYR A 397 -29.33 -15.33 8.42
C TYR A 397 -29.15 -14.76 9.85
N THR A 398 -28.65 -15.57 10.78
CA THR A 398 -28.43 -15.25 12.20
C THR A 398 -26.98 -14.98 12.57
N GLU A 399 -26.02 -15.29 11.69
CA GLU A 399 -24.60 -15.04 11.92
C GLU A 399 -24.27 -13.59 11.57
N LYS A 400 -24.04 -12.77 12.60
CA LYS A 400 -23.28 -11.53 12.40
C LYS A 400 -21.81 -11.90 12.22
N PRO A 401 -21.05 -11.21 11.33
CA PRO A 401 -19.60 -11.34 11.28
C PRO A 401 -19.02 -11.17 12.69
N ASP A 402 -18.07 -12.03 13.04
CA ASP A 402 -17.43 -12.06 14.36
C ASP A 402 -16.77 -10.70 14.67
N ASP A 403 -17.09 -10.12 15.84
CA ASP A 403 -16.70 -8.77 16.28
C ASP A 403 -15.36 -8.76 17.04
N GLY A 404 -14.49 -9.73 16.70
CA GLY A 404 -13.21 -9.94 17.35
C GLY A 404 -12.38 -8.67 17.49
N PHE A 405 -11.79 -8.49 18.67
CA PHE A 405 -10.95 -7.36 19.06
C PHE A 405 -9.81 -7.16 18.03
N ARG A 406 -9.83 -6.06 17.26
CA ARG A 406 -8.86 -5.75 16.19
C ARG A 406 -7.95 -4.57 16.54
N PHE A 407 -6.65 -4.71 16.27
CA PHE A 407 -5.62 -3.72 16.59
C PHE A 407 -5.56 -2.56 15.57
N VAL A 408 -5.90 -1.35 16.05
CA VAL A 408 -5.34 -0.04 15.66
C VAL A 408 -5.21 0.25 14.14
N ASP A 409 -6.31 0.24 13.40
CA ASP A 409 -6.56 1.30 12.42
C ASP A 409 -8.04 1.69 12.33
N ASP A 410 -8.28 2.86 11.76
CA ASP A 410 -9.62 3.41 11.53
C ASP A 410 -10.32 2.75 10.31
N HIS A 411 -9.73 1.72 9.69
CA HIS A 411 -10.34 1.02 8.56
C HIS A 411 -11.45 0.10 9.07
N LYS A 412 -12.67 0.40 8.64
CA LYS A 412 -13.86 -0.35 9.06
C LYS A 412 -13.90 -1.69 8.34
N HIS A 413 -13.22 -2.69 8.89
CA HIS A 413 -13.35 -4.09 8.51
C HIS A 413 -14.80 -4.66 8.66
N ASP A 414 -15.72 -3.85 9.19
CA ASP A 414 -17.11 -4.23 9.48
C ASP A 414 -18.10 -3.62 8.47
N THR A 415 -17.64 -3.07 7.34
CA THR A 415 -18.56 -2.63 6.29
C THR A 415 -19.30 -3.84 5.72
N PRO A 416 -20.64 -3.79 5.59
CA PRO A 416 -21.37 -4.84 4.90
C PRO A 416 -20.81 -5.05 3.50
N THR A 417 -20.76 -6.31 3.06
CA THR A 417 -20.44 -6.63 1.67
C THR A 417 -21.36 -5.82 0.74
N PRO A 418 -20.80 -5.02 -0.19
CA PRO A 418 -21.59 -4.26 -1.15
C PRO A 418 -22.52 -5.16 -1.95
N GLN A 419 -23.79 -4.73 -2.11
CA GLN A 419 -24.82 -5.57 -2.72
C GLN A 419 -24.55 -5.89 -4.19
N ASP A 420 -23.93 -4.95 -4.89
CA ASP A 420 -23.52 -5.10 -6.28
C ASP A 420 -22.44 -6.16 -6.47
N TRP A 421 -21.66 -6.50 -5.45
CA TRP A 421 -20.69 -7.61 -5.51
C TRP A 421 -21.39 -8.97 -5.58
N ALA A 422 -22.65 -9.06 -5.14
CA ALA A 422 -23.44 -10.28 -5.04
C ALA A 422 -22.70 -11.44 -4.35
N LEU A 423 -22.05 -11.15 -3.23
CA LEU A 423 -21.29 -12.11 -2.41
C LEU A 423 -21.75 -12.12 -0.95
N GLU A 424 -22.90 -11.52 -0.62
CA GLU A 424 -23.41 -11.40 0.75
C GLU A 424 -23.74 -12.75 1.40
N GLY A 425 -23.94 -13.80 0.60
CA GLY A 425 -24.14 -15.16 1.08
C GLY A 425 -22.85 -15.87 1.52
N PHE A 426 -21.68 -15.29 1.26
CA PHE A 426 -20.37 -15.84 1.59
C PHE A 426 -19.69 -15.00 2.68
N GLU A 427 -19.08 -15.65 3.66
CA GLU A 427 -18.31 -14.96 4.71
C GLU A 427 -17.12 -14.22 4.09
N ARG A 428 -17.14 -12.88 4.24
CA ARG A 428 -16.05 -11.98 3.88
C ARG A 428 -15.05 -11.93 5.04
N VAL A 429 -13.77 -12.17 4.75
CA VAL A 429 -12.67 -12.14 5.73
C VAL A 429 -11.67 -11.07 5.31
N ASP A 430 -11.84 -9.87 5.85
CA ASP A 430 -10.93 -8.75 5.62
C ASP A 430 -9.68 -8.88 6.48
N VAL A 431 -8.57 -8.37 5.95
CA VAL A 431 -7.25 -8.42 6.58
C VAL A 431 -6.55 -7.07 6.49
N ASN A 432 -5.69 -6.78 7.46
CA ASN A 432 -4.67 -5.77 7.25
C ASN A 432 -3.67 -6.28 6.22
N GLN A 433 -3.15 -5.43 5.34
CA GLN A 433 -2.25 -5.92 4.29
C GLN A 433 -1.00 -6.60 4.85
N ALA A 434 -0.51 -6.14 6.00
CA ALA A 434 0.57 -6.77 6.75
C ALA A 434 0.25 -8.20 7.23
N ASP A 435 -1.03 -8.56 7.40
CA ASP A 435 -1.45 -9.92 7.79
C ASP A 435 -1.35 -10.90 6.61
N SER A 436 -1.26 -10.39 5.36
CA SER A 436 -1.22 -11.23 4.16
C SER A 436 -0.01 -12.15 4.12
N SER A 437 1.11 -11.78 4.74
CA SER A 437 2.28 -12.65 4.81
C SER A 437 2.03 -13.89 5.70
N SER A 438 0.99 -13.89 6.55
CA SER A 438 0.61 -15.05 7.35
C SER A 438 0.19 -16.28 6.53
N ASN A 439 -0.12 -16.10 5.24
CA ASN A 439 -0.36 -17.20 4.31
C ASN A 439 0.80 -18.20 4.22
N VAL A 440 2.01 -17.82 4.62
CA VAL A 440 3.18 -18.71 4.67
C VAL A 440 3.11 -19.83 5.69
N TYR A 441 2.24 -19.73 6.69
CA TYR A 441 2.04 -20.83 7.62
C TYR A 441 1.57 -22.11 6.93
N THR A 442 0.86 -21.98 5.80
CA THR A 442 0.50 -23.14 4.97
C THR A 442 1.72 -23.91 4.49
N CYS A 443 2.87 -23.23 4.32
CA CYS A 443 4.12 -23.84 3.86
C CYS A 443 5.12 -24.13 5.00
N GLY A 444 4.75 -23.86 6.26
CA GLY A 444 5.62 -24.07 7.42
C GLY A 444 6.89 -23.21 7.39
N PHE A 445 6.79 -21.99 6.86
CA PHE A 445 7.90 -21.02 6.94
C PHE A 445 7.99 -20.48 8.37
N ALA A 446 9.20 -20.10 8.78
CA ALA A 446 9.30 -19.21 9.92
C ALA A 446 8.73 -17.85 9.51
N MET A 447 8.17 -17.12 10.46
CA MET A 447 7.77 -15.75 10.19
C MET A 447 8.99 -14.88 9.93
N PRO A 448 8.86 -13.88 9.04
CA PRO A 448 9.87 -12.85 8.91
C PRO A 448 10.21 -12.23 10.27
N ASP A 449 11.48 -11.93 10.50
CA ASP A 449 11.95 -11.39 11.78
C ASP A 449 11.16 -10.16 12.23
N GLU A 450 10.89 -9.23 11.31
CA GLU A 450 10.18 -8.00 11.60
C GLU A 450 8.65 -8.09 11.51
N PHE A 451 8.08 -9.31 11.37
CA PHE A 451 6.65 -9.53 11.22
C PHE A 451 5.83 -8.93 12.38
N CYS A 452 4.90 -8.05 12.04
CA CYS A 452 3.94 -7.42 12.94
C CYS A 452 2.49 -7.87 12.71
N GLY A 453 2.22 -8.58 11.62
CA GLY A 453 0.87 -8.97 11.23
C GLY A 453 0.26 -10.04 12.16
N GLU A 454 -1.06 -10.16 12.10
CA GLU A 454 -1.82 -11.17 12.83
C GLU A 454 -2.13 -12.38 11.94
N LEU A 455 -2.06 -13.57 12.53
CA LEU A 455 -2.50 -14.79 11.85
C LEU A 455 -4.02 -14.77 11.67
N THR A 456 -4.49 -14.64 10.43
CA THR A 456 -5.93 -14.67 10.13
C THR A 456 -6.49 -16.09 10.17
N TYR A 457 -6.83 -16.59 11.35
CA TYR A 457 -7.36 -17.95 11.57
C TYR A 457 -8.50 -18.34 10.61
N SER A 458 -9.38 -17.39 10.27
CA SER A 458 -10.52 -17.61 9.37
C SER A 458 -10.13 -17.97 7.93
N LEU A 459 -8.88 -17.77 7.52
CA LEU A 459 -8.37 -18.16 6.20
C LEU A 459 -7.80 -19.59 6.17
N PHE A 460 -7.31 -20.11 7.30
CA PHE A 460 -6.44 -21.29 7.31
C PHE A 460 -7.08 -22.53 7.92
N GLU A 461 -6.88 -23.67 7.28
CA GLU A 461 -7.26 -24.98 7.80
C GLU A 461 -6.07 -25.94 7.68
N ILE A 462 -5.62 -26.47 8.82
CA ILE A 462 -4.73 -27.61 8.83
C ILE A 462 -5.63 -28.85 8.86
N LYS A 463 -5.55 -29.75 7.86
CA LYS A 463 -6.61 -30.78 7.65
C LYS A 463 -6.68 -31.84 8.76
N GLN A 464 -7.92 -32.12 9.18
CA GLN A 464 -8.50 -33.04 10.20
C GLN A 464 -7.64 -34.17 10.84
N GLY A 465 -7.64 -34.18 12.18
CA GLY A 465 -7.08 -35.18 13.11
C GLY A 465 -6.87 -34.57 14.51
N GLN A 466 -6.61 -35.37 15.57
CA GLN A 466 -6.31 -34.82 16.91
C GLN A 466 -5.05 -33.91 16.95
N THR A 467 -4.17 -34.04 15.95
CA THR A 467 -2.94 -33.25 15.76
C THR A 467 -3.17 -31.85 15.19
N VAL A 468 -4.35 -31.60 14.58
CA VAL A 468 -4.66 -30.35 13.88
C VAL A 468 -4.88 -29.18 14.83
N ALA A 469 -5.65 -29.40 15.90
CA ALA A 469 -5.85 -28.36 16.91
C ALA A 469 -4.51 -27.96 17.54
N ALA A 470 -3.56 -28.89 17.64
CA ALA A 470 -2.22 -28.59 18.12
C ALA A 470 -1.42 -27.78 17.11
N ASP A 471 -1.43 -28.14 15.82
CA ASP A 471 -0.72 -27.41 14.76
C ASP A 471 -1.28 -25.98 14.57
N GLU A 472 -2.60 -25.80 14.64
CA GLU A 472 -3.24 -24.47 14.58
C GLU A 472 -2.84 -23.60 15.79
N VAL A 473 -2.85 -24.18 16.99
CA VAL A 473 -2.39 -23.50 18.22
C VAL A 473 -0.90 -23.19 18.14
N GLU A 474 -0.07 -24.07 17.59
CA GLU A 474 1.36 -23.83 17.40
C GLU A 474 1.62 -22.69 16.40
N ALA A 475 0.81 -22.56 15.33
CA ALA A 475 0.91 -21.45 14.40
C ALA A 475 0.56 -20.10 15.07
N VAL A 476 -0.54 -20.05 15.84
CA VAL A 476 -0.93 -18.85 16.61
C VAL A 476 0.13 -18.51 17.67
N LEU A 477 0.65 -19.53 18.35
CA LEU A 477 1.71 -19.35 19.35
C LEU A 477 3.01 -18.83 18.73
N ALA A 478 3.41 -19.35 17.57
CA ALA A 478 4.59 -18.87 16.84
C ALA A 478 4.42 -17.41 16.41
N ASN A 479 3.26 -17.04 15.86
CA ASN A 479 2.94 -15.65 15.52
C ASN A 479 3.03 -14.74 16.75
N THR A 480 2.40 -15.14 17.85
CA THR A 480 2.37 -14.36 19.10
C THR A 480 3.78 -14.17 19.65
N LYS A 481 4.61 -15.20 19.62
CA LYS A 481 6.02 -15.13 20.04
C LYS A 481 6.84 -14.22 19.13
N GLN A 482 6.61 -14.22 17.82
CA GLN A 482 7.31 -13.32 16.90
C GLN A 482 6.97 -11.85 17.20
N ILE A 483 5.68 -11.51 17.35
CA ILE A 483 5.23 -10.16 17.72
C ILE A 483 5.81 -9.76 19.08
N LEU A 484 5.78 -10.68 20.05
CA LEU A 484 6.33 -10.43 21.38
C LEU A 484 7.84 -10.18 21.33
N ASN A 485 8.60 -10.96 20.55
CA ASN A 485 10.04 -10.76 20.38
C ASN A 485 10.33 -9.35 19.85
N GLN A 486 9.54 -8.88 18.89
CA GLN A 486 9.68 -7.54 18.34
C GLN A 486 9.34 -6.44 19.34
N PHE A 487 8.24 -6.59 20.09
CA PHE A 487 7.86 -5.67 21.15
C PHE A 487 8.96 -5.57 22.21
N LEU A 488 9.47 -6.72 22.66
CA LEU A 488 10.50 -6.79 23.70
C LEU A 488 11.83 -6.18 23.21
N ARG A 489 12.24 -6.49 21.99
CA ARG A 489 13.43 -5.89 21.36
C ARG A 489 13.33 -4.37 21.27
N LYS A 490 12.19 -3.85 20.80
CA LYS A 490 11.93 -2.39 20.73
C LYS A 490 11.91 -1.74 22.11
N SER A 491 11.33 -2.40 23.11
CA SER A 491 11.28 -1.91 24.49
C SER A 491 12.69 -1.69 25.07
N VAL A 492 13.61 -2.63 24.85
CA VAL A 492 15.00 -2.50 25.32
C VAL A 492 15.74 -1.37 24.61
N LEU A 493 15.56 -1.24 23.30
CA LEU A 493 16.17 -0.12 22.55
C LEU A 493 15.68 1.23 23.07
N ASN A 494 14.37 1.37 23.34
CA ASN A 494 13.83 2.60 23.93
C ASN A 494 14.41 2.87 25.32
N GLN A 495 14.57 1.85 26.16
CA GLN A 495 15.22 2.01 27.48
C GLN A 495 16.68 2.45 27.35
N ILE A 496 17.43 1.91 26.39
CA ILE A 496 18.81 2.34 26.11
C ILE A 496 18.82 3.83 25.69
N GLU A 497 17.91 4.25 24.81
CA GLU A 497 17.80 5.66 24.40
C GLU A 497 17.44 6.58 25.58
N ASP A 498 16.52 6.17 26.45
CA ASP A 498 16.15 6.91 27.67
C ASP A 498 17.33 7.04 28.64
N LEU A 499 18.11 5.97 28.83
CA LEU A 499 19.31 5.98 29.68
C LEU A 499 20.40 6.89 29.11
N ILE A 500 20.63 6.86 27.79
CA ILE A 500 21.56 7.77 27.10
C ILE A 500 21.11 9.22 27.30
N SER A 501 19.82 9.50 27.15
CA SER A 501 19.22 10.83 27.38
C SER A 501 19.42 11.29 28.83
N ALA A 502 19.28 10.38 29.79
CA ALA A 502 19.55 10.60 31.20
C ALA A 502 21.05 10.65 31.57
N LYS A 503 21.95 10.44 30.60
CA LYS A 503 23.41 10.36 30.77
C LYS A 503 23.89 9.19 31.62
N ASP A 504 23.09 8.14 31.75
CA ASP A 504 23.46 6.88 32.41
C ASP A 504 24.08 5.90 31.38
N TYR A 505 25.31 6.19 30.97
CA TYR A 505 25.98 5.44 29.92
C TYR A 505 26.43 4.04 30.34
N GLU A 506 26.70 3.82 31.63
CA GLU A 506 27.15 2.52 32.14
C GLU A 506 26.01 1.51 32.09
N THR A 507 24.82 1.89 32.58
CA THR A 507 23.62 1.05 32.48
C THR A 507 23.18 0.86 31.02
N ALA A 508 23.28 1.89 30.19
CA ALA A 508 22.98 1.79 28.75
C ALA A 508 23.91 0.79 28.05
N LEU A 509 25.22 0.83 28.34
CA LEU A 509 26.20 -0.10 27.79
C LEU A 509 25.90 -1.55 28.21
N LYS A 510 25.58 -1.76 29.49
CA LYS A 510 25.22 -3.08 30.01
C LYS A 510 24.00 -3.66 29.29
N HIS A 511 22.92 -2.89 29.13
CA HIS A 511 21.75 -3.34 28.36
C HIS A 511 22.09 -3.60 26.89
N SER A 512 22.96 -2.78 26.28
CA SER A 512 23.42 -3.01 24.91
C SER A 512 24.22 -4.31 24.77
N GLU A 513 25.02 -4.70 25.77
CA GLU A 513 25.76 -5.96 25.79
C GLU A 513 24.82 -7.16 26.00
N GLU A 514 23.88 -7.08 26.94
CA GLU A 514 22.83 -8.10 27.15
C GLU A 514 21.97 -8.33 25.90
N LEU A 515 21.68 -7.24 25.16
CA LEU A 515 20.94 -7.25 23.91
C LEU A 515 21.72 -7.93 22.78
N ARG A 516 23.06 -7.79 22.76
CA ARG A 516 23.95 -8.40 21.77
C ARG A 516 24.15 -9.90 22.03
N ASP A 517 24.26 -10.27 23.30
CA ASP A 517 24.57 -11.64 23.70
C ASP A 517 23.29 -12.52 23.83
N GLY A 518 22.11 -11.94 23.59
CA GLY A 518 20.82 -12.65 23.63
C GLY A 518 20.36 -13.05 25.05
N SER A 519 21.04 -12.57 26.08
CA SER A 519 20.82 -12.88 27.49
C SER A 519 19.75 -12.00 28.16
N CYS A 520 19.28 -10.97 27.45
CA CYS A 520 18.32 -9.93 27.86
C CYS A 520 17.00 -10.47 28.47
N TRP A 521 16.65 -11.73 28.24
CA TRP A 521 15.36 -12.29 28.65
C TRP A 521 15.21 -12.49 30.16
N SER A 522 16.29 -12.80 30.89
CA SER A 522 16.19 -13.16 32.32
C SER A 522 16.21 -11.95 33.27
N SER A 523 16.73 -10.80 32.84
CA SER A 523 16.88 -9.59 33.66
C SER A 523 15.66 -8.67 33.60
N LEU A 524 14.95 -8.63 32.47
CA LEU A 524 13.89 -7.64 32.23
C LEU A 524 12.47 -8.12 32.56
N PHE A 525 12.22 -9.43 32.52
CA PHE A 525 10.92 -10.02 32.84
C PHE A 525 11.09 -11.25 33.74
N PRO A 526 11.51 -11.08 35.01
CA PRO A 526 11.76 -12.21 35.91
C PRO A 526 10.52 -13.06 36.23
N ASN A 527 9.34 -12.69 35.75
CA ASN A 527 8.05 -13.32 36.03
C ASN A 527 7.25 -13.73 34.77
N ILE A 528 7.86 -13.70 33.57
CA ILE A 528 7.32 -14.28 32.33
C ILE A 528 8.18 -15.50 31.99
#